data_AF-A0A0G1QGY2-F1
#
_entry.id   AF-A0A0G1QGY2-F1
#
_cell.length_a   1.000
_cell.length_b   1.000
_cell.length_c   1.000
_cell.angle_alpha   90.00
_cell.angle_beta   90.00
_cell.angle_gamma   90.00
#
_symmetry.space_group_name_H-M   'P 1'
#
loop_
_entity.id
_entity.type
_entity.pdbx_description
1 polymer ?
#
loop_
_entity_poly.entity_id
_entity_poly.type
_entity_poly.pdbx_seq_one_letter_code
_entity_poly.pdbx_strand_id
1 'polypeptide(L)'
;MTRVENAYLSDYEGPVFPENINELNKALDKLFQSDLRWPSMAWEVLKQIAKPIPGFQDYLGYVRTKDGYTWLSELSFWLESKEREREVVILLPLMNDNQMGNGVSLDRSIAAYHTSGVSAEEIESVVQSLISAMEKWIATR
;
A
#
# COMPACT_ATOMS: atom_id res chain seq x y z
N MET A 1 -13.57 -2.28 -15.39
CA MET A 1 -12.34 -2.17 -16.19
C MET A 1 -11.22 -2.84 -15.42
N THR A 2 -10.50 -3.79 -16.02
CA THR A 2 -9.31 -4.42 -15.44
C THR A 2 -8.16 -3.41 -15.46
N ARG A 3 -7.65 -3.02 -14.29
CA ARG A 3 -6.44 -2.17 -14.20
C ARG A 3 -5.26 -2.96 -14.79
N VAL A 4 -4.39 -2.27 -15.54
CA VAL A 4 -3.25 -2.85 -16.26
C VAL A 4 -2.00 -2.77 -15.38
N GLU A 5 -1.19 -3.84 -15.36
CA GLU A 5 0.14 -3.82 -14.74
C GLU A 5 0.99 -2.64 -15.29
N ASN A 6 1.82 -2.01 -14.45
CA ASN A 6 2.53 -0.78 -14.77
C ASN A 6 1.67 0.49 -14.86
N ALA A 7 0.61 0.58 -14.05
CA ALA A 7 -0.25 1.75 -13.95
C ALA A 7 0.54 3.02 -13.58
N TYR A 8 0.10 4.15 -14.11
CA TYR A 8 0.62 5.47 -13.77
C TYR A 8 -0.45 6.27 -13.02
N LEU A 9 -0.16 6.63 -11.77
CA LEU A 9 -1.07 7.37 -10.88
C LEU A 9 -0.96 8.88 -11.12
N SER A 10 -1.36 9.34 -12.30
CA SER A 10 -1.24 10.76 -12.69
C SER A 10 -2.09 11.70 -11.84
N ASP A 11 -3.27 11.25 -11.44
CA ASP A 11 -4.31 12.09 -10.83
C ASP A 11 -4.31 12.00 -9.30
N TYR A 12 -3.30 11.33 -8.72
CA TYR A 12 -3.18 11.14 -7.28
C TYR A 12 -2.29 12.20 -6.65
N GLU A 13 -2.63 12.59 -5.44
CA GLU A 13 -1.89 13.45 -4.52
C GLU A 13 -1.08 12.57 -3.55
N GLY A 14 0.09 13.05 -3.15
CA GLY A 14 1.06 12.30 -2.33
C GLY A 14 2.51 12.59 -2.73
N PRO A 15 3.49 11.95 -2.06
CA PRO A 15 3.31 10.92 -1.03
C PRO A 15 2.84 11.52 0.30
N VAL A 16 1.91 10.83 0.96
CA VAL A 16 1.47 11.13 2.33
C VAL A 16 2.01 10.05 3.28
N PHE A 17 2.55 10.50 4.41
CA PHE A 17 3.03 9.64 5.49
C PHE A 17 2.08 9.79 6.69
N PRO A 18 1.07 8.92 6.81
CA PRO A 18 0.11 8.94 7.92
C PRO A 18 0.82 8.74 9.26
N GLU A 19 0.19 9.14 10.36
CA GLU A 19 0.81 9.10 11.69
C GLU A 19 1.27 7.68 12.06
N ASN A 20 0.46 6.67 11.71
CA ASN A 20 0.75 5.27 12.00
C ASN A 20 1.51 4.55 10.88
N ILE A 21 2.17 5.28 9.98
CA ILE A 21 2.96 4.66 8.89
C ILE A 21 4.12 3.81 9.42
N ASN A 22 4.70 4.17 10.57
CA ASN A 22 5.78 3.40 11.19
C ASN A 22 5.29 2.05 11.72
N GLU A 23 4.09 2.03 12.28
CA GLU A 23 3.40 0.84 12.79
C GLU A 23 3.03 -0.08 11.63
N LEU A 24 2.55 0.51 10.53
CA LEU A 24 2.31 -0.19 9.27
C LEU A 24 3.59 -0.82 8.71
N ASN A 25 4.70 -0.07 8.63
CA ASN A 25 6.01 -0.60 8.22
C ASN A 25 6.47 -1.76 9.14
N LYS A 26 6.31 -1.65 10.46
CA LYS A 26 6.66 -2.73 11.42
C LYS A 26 5.78 -3.97 11.24
N ALA A 27 4.48 -3.81 11.01
CA ALA A 27 3.57 -4.93 10.78
C ALA A 27 3.91 -5.68 9.49
N LEU A 28 4.26 -4.95 8.44
CA LEU A 28 4.73 -5.52 7.17
C LEU A 28 6.07 -6.24 7.32
N ASP A 29 7.06 -5.65 7.99
CA ASP A 29 8.34 -6.30 8.26
C ASP A 29 8.16 -7.63 9.01
N LYS A 30 7.32 -7.66 10.05
CA LYS A 30 6.96 -8.91 10.76
C LYS A 30 6.33 -9.95 9.84
N LEU A 31 5.38 -9.52 8.99
CA LEU A 31 4.71 -10.41 8.04
C LEU A 31 5.71 -11.05 7.06
N PHE A 32 6.63 -10.25 6.51
CA PHE A 32 7.66 -10.75 5.59
C PHE A 32 8.64 -11.70 6.28
N GLN A 33 8.99 -11.43 7.54
CA GLN A 33 9.87 -12.30 8.33
C GLN A 33 9.21 -13.63 8.72
N SER A 34 7.90 -13.64 8.97
CA SER A 34 7.20 -14.81 9.53
C SER A 34 6.83 -15.88 8.51
N ASP A 35 6.46 -15.50 7.28
CA ASP A 35 5.75 -16.42 6.37
C ASP A 35 6.30 -16.49 4.94
N LEU A 36 7.22 -15.60 4.55
CA LEU A 36 7.34 -15.20 3.15
C LEU A 36 8.80 -15.19 2.70
N ARG A 37 9.33 -16.38 2.41
CA ARG A 37 10.68 -16.53 1.80
C ARG A 37 10.78 -15.96 0.39
N TRP A 38 9.64 -15.68 -0.25
CA TRP A 38 9.55 -15.19 -1.62
C TRP A 38 8.61 -13.98 -1.69
N PRO A 39 9.05 -12.87 -2.31
CA PRO A 39 8.22 -11.71 -2.65
C PRO A 39 6.81 -12.10 -3.13
N SER A 40 6.71 -12.98 -4.12
CA SER A 40 5.43 -13.39 -4.73
C SER A 40 4.40 -13.96 -3.75
N MET A 41 4.83 -14.71 -2.73
CA MET A 41 3.91 -15.23 -1.72
C MET A 41 3.42 -14.12 -0.78
N ALA A 42 4.28 -13.12 -0.54
CA ALA A 42 3.95 -12.03 0.34
C ALA A 42 2.80 -11.18 -0.19
N TRP A 43 2.74 -11.10 -1.51
CA TRP A 43 1.74 -10.35 -2.26
C TRP A 43 0.36 -11.00 -2.16
N GLU A 44 0.28 -12.33 -2.30
CA GLU A 44 -0.98 -13.05 -2.11
C GLU A 44 -1.48 -12.98 -0.67
N VAL A 45 -0.57 -12.99 0.31
CA VAL A 45 -0.92 -12.83 1.71
C VAL A 45 -1.47 -11.43 1.99
N LEU A 46 -0.80 -10.37 1.52
CA LEU A 46 -1.29 -9.00 1.70
C LEU A 46 -2.64 -8.76 1.03
N LYS A 47 -2.87 -9.34 -0.16
CA LYS A 47 -4.18 -9.30 -0.80
C LYS A 47 -5.25 -9.98 0.05
N GLN A 48 -4.96 -11.11 0.67
CA GLN A 48 -5.89 -11.80 1.56
C GLN A 48 -6.17 -11.00 2.84
N ILE A 49 -5.16 -10.31 3.38
CA ILE A 49 -5.29 -9.43 4.54
C ILE A 49 -6.14 -8.20 4.22
N ALA A 50 -5.97 -7.62 3.02
CA ALA A 50 -6.70 -6.42 2.59
C ALA A 50 -8.15 -6.72 2.16
N LYS A 51 -8.42 -7.92 1.62
CA LYS A 51 -9.75 -8.34 1.11
C LYS A 51 -10.94 -8.09 2.06
N PRO A 52 -10.86 -8.33 3.38
CA PRO A 52 -11.98 -8.05 4.30
C PRO A 52 -12.14 -6.57 4.67
N ILE A 53 -11.22 -5.68 4.29
CA ILE A 53 -11.28 -4.26 4.62
C ILE A 53 -12.32 -3.58 3.70
N PRO A 54 -13.30 -2.84 4.25
CA PRO A 54 -14.27 -2.11 3.44
C PRO A 54 -13.60 -1.20 2.41
N GLY A 55 -14.15 -1.19 1.19
CA GLY A 55 -13.62 -0.36 0.12
C GLY A 55 -12.45 -0.97 -0.65
N PHE A 56 -11.83 -2.06 -0.18
CA PHE A 56 -10.77 -2.73 -0.94
C PHE A 56 -11.27 -3.16 -2.32
N GLN A 57 -10.58 -2.71 -3.37
CA GLN A 57 -10.98 -2.98 -4.76
C GLN A 57 -10.06 -3.98 -5.43
N ASP A 58 -8.80 -3.60 -5.51
CA ASP A 58 -7.85 -4.25 -6.39
C ASP A 58 -6.43 -4.07 -5.88
N TYR A 59 -5.55 -4.77 -6.56
CA TYR A 59 -4.12 -4.74 -6.37
C TYR A 59 -3.45 -4.55 -7.72
N LEU A 60 -2.39 -3.75 -7.77
CA LEU A 60 -1.55 -3.63 -8.96
C LEU A 60 -0.07 -3.80 -8.63
N GLY A 61 0.67 -4.40 -9.55
CA GLY A 61 2.12 -4.45 -9.51
C GLY A 61 2.77 -3.33 -10.33
N TYR A 62 3.96 -2.93 -9.90
CA TYR A 62 4.88 -2.01 -10.58
C TYR A 62 4.28 -0.64 -10.91
N VAL A 63 3.77 0.06 -9.90
CA VAL A 63 3.04 1.31 -10.07
C VAL A 63 3.99 2.50 -10.14
N ARG A 64 3.77 3.42 -11.08
CA ARG A 64 4.55 4.66 -11.21
C ARG A 64 3.74 5.85 -10.74
N THR A 65 4.38 6.78 -10.06
CA THR A 65 3.76 7.99 -9.50
C THR A 65 4.33 9.26 -10.16
N LYS A 66 3.56 10.35 -10.11
CA LYS A 66 3.89 11.62 -10.79
C LYS A 66 5.16 12.31 -10.29
N ASP A 67 5.58 11.98 -9.08
CA ASP A 67 6.81 12.43 -8.42
C ASP A 67 8.05 11.63 -8.85
N GLY A 68 7.90 10.64 -9.75
CA GLY A 68 8.99 9.91 -10.37
C GLY A 68 9.34 8.58 -9.71
N TYR A 69 8.64 8.18 -8.64
CA TYR A 69 8.88 6.89 -7.99
C TYR A 69 8.23 5.72 -8.73
N THR A 70 8.89 4.56 -8.63
CA THR A 70 8.35 3.28 -9.06
C THR A 70 8.19 2.39 -7.83
N TRP A 71 6.96 2.00 -7.58
CA TRP A 71 6.53 1.21 -6.44
C TRP A 71 6.34 -0.24 -6.84
N LEU A 72 6.59 -1.15 -5.91
CA LEU A 72 6.41 -2.57 -6.18
C LEU A 72 4.95 -2.90 -6.40
N SER A 73 4.07 -2.32 -5.60
CA SER A 73 2.65 -2.58 -5.70
C SER A 73 1.77 -1.55 -5.02
N GLU A 74 0.48 -1.62 -5.34
CA GLU A 74 -0.60 -0.79 -4.85
C GLU A 74 -1.68 -1.64 -4.20
N LEU A 75 -2.17 -1.22 -3.02
CA LEU A 75 -3.44 -1.67 -2.43
C LEU A 75 -4.45 -0.53 -2.53
N SER A 76 -5.55 -0.74 -3.24
CA SER A 76 -6.52 0.31 -3.54
C SER A 76 -7.79 0.21 -2.69
N PHE A 77 -8.22 1.34 -2.11
CA PHE A 77 -9.39 1.45 -1.23
C PHE A 77 -10.31 2.59 -1.68
N TRP A 78 -11.53 2.28 -2.10
CA TRP A 78 -12.58 3.28 -2.36
C TRP A 78 -13.29 3.65 -1.07
N LEU A 79 -13.34 4.94 -0.76
CA LEU A 79 -13.99 5.44 0.45
C LEU A 79 -15.51 5.57 0.28
N GLU A 80 -15.99 5.69 -0.95
CA GLU A 80 -17.42 5.77 -1.27
C GLU A 80 -17.80 4.78 -2.37
N SER A 81 -19.07 4.33 -2.35
CA SER A 81 -19.60 3.28 -3.22
C SER A 81 -19.71 3.65 -4.71
N LYS A 82 -19.33 4.88 -5.10
CA LYS A 82 -19.34 5.34 -6.50
C LYS A 82 -17.95 5.80 -6.93
N GLU A 83 -17.33 4.92 -7.72
CA GLU A 83 -16.26 5.13 -8.70
C GLU A 83 -15.19 6.19 -8.41
N ARG A 84 -13.99 5.77 -7.97
CA ARG A 84 -12.67 6.44 -8.11
C ARG A 84 -12.50 7.93 -7.75
N GLU A 85 -13.54 8.68 -7.43
CA GLU A 85 -13.44 10.09 -7.07
C GLU A 85 -12.75 10.25 -5.72
N ARG A 86 -12.98 9.30 -4.81
CA ARG A 86 -12.40 9.25 -3.47
C ARG A 86 -11.75 7.89 -3.22
N GLU A 87 -10.48 7.78 -3.59
CA GLU A 87 -9.67 6.57 -3.48
C GLU A 87 -8.39 6.86 -2.70
N VAL A 88 -8.06 5.95 -1.78
CA VAL A 88 -6.75 5.88 -1.11
C VAL A 88 -6.02 4.68 -1.66
N VAL A 89 -4.75 4.86 -1.98
CA VAL A 89 -3.87 3.78 -2.40
C VAL A 89 -2.66 3.72 -1.49
N ILE A 90 -2.34 2.52 -1.02
CA ILE A 90 -1.18 2.25 -0.18
C ILE A 90 -0.13 1.61 -1.08
N LEU A 91 0.98 2.31 -1.28
CA LEU A 91 2.07 1.89 -2.15
C LEU A 91 3.19 1.24 -1.34
N LEU A 92 3.57 0.03 -1.76
CA LEU A 92 4.62 -0.76 -1.12
C LEU A 92 5.95 -0.56 -1.86
N PRO A 93 7.05 -0.33 -1.14
CA PRO A 93 8.35 -0.09 -1.76
C PRO A 93 8.92 -1.37 -2.39
N LEU A 94 9.81 -1.20 -3.37
CA LEU A 94 10.63 -2.27 -3.92
C LEU A 94 11.65 -2.71 -2.86
N MET A 95 11.32 -3.73 -2.06
CA MET A 95 12.16 -4.19 -0.94
C MET A 95 13.53 -4.79 -1.34
N ASN A 96 13.87 -4.82 -2.63
CA ASN A 96 15.09 -5.44 -3.15
C ASN A 96 15.98 -4.43 -3.89
N ASP A 97 16.44 -3.39 -3.21
CA ASP A 97 17.64 -2.71 -3.67
C ASP A 97 18.68 -2.55 -2.57
N ASN A 98 19.48 -3.61 -2.41
CA ASN A 98 20.75 -3.55 -1.68
C ASN A 98 21.86 -2.89 -2.53
N GLN A 99 21.58 -2.38 -3.73
CA GLN A 99 22.57 -1.83 -4.67
C GLN A 99 22.33 -0.39 -5.15
N MET A 100 21.20 0.25 -4.92
CA MET A 100 21.04 1.69 -5.22
C MET A 100 21.55 2.54 -4.06
N GLY A 101 22.87 2.75 -4.08
CA GLY A 101 23.62 3.64 -3.18
C GLY A 101 23.29 5.14 -3.30
N ASN A 102 22.06 5.50 -3.66
CA ASN A 102 21.54 6.88 -3.64
C ASN A 102 20.03 6.94 -3.32
N GLY A 103 19.47 5.92 -2.66
CA GLY A 103 18.03 5.82 -2.46
C GLY A 103 17.46 6.84 -1.46
N VAL A 104 16.44 7.59 -1.91
CA VAL A 104 15.69 8.55 -1.09
C VAL A 104 14.90 7.78 -0.03
N SER A 105 14.61 8.35 1.15
CA SER A 105 13.93 7.65 2.26
C SER A 105 12.63 6.90 1.91
N LEU A 106 12.00 7.23 0.78
CA LEU A 106 10.83 6.56 0.20
C LEU A 106 11.13 5.14 -0.32
N ASP A 107 12.37 4.80 -0.64
CA ASP A 107 12.74 3.47 -1.18
C ASP A 107 12.59 2.35 -0.14
N ARG A 108 12.26 2.69 1.12
CA ARG A 108 12.13 1.75 2.25
C ARG A 108 10.86 1.94 3.07
N SER A 109 10.03 2.93 2.76
CA SER A 109 8.81 3.21 3.51
C SER A 109 7.61 3.11 2.60
N ILE A 110 6.54 2.53 3.14
CA ILE A 110 5.22 2.60 2.55
C ILE A 110 4.78 4.06 2.49
N ALA A 111 4.01 4.40 1.44
CA ALA A 111 3.41 5.71 1.28
C ALA A 111 1.94 5.58 0.92
N ALA A 112 1.14 6.54 1.36
CA ALA A 112 -0.23 6.70 0.89
C ALA A 112 -0.27 7.72 -0.24
N TYR A 113 -1.07 7.43 -1.25
CA TYR A 113 -1.50 8.40 -2.27
C TYR A 113 -3.01 8.39 -2.31
N HIS A 114 -3.62 9.49 -2.76
CA HIS A 114 -5.08 9.59 -2.77
C HIS A 114 -5.56 10.48 -3.90
N THR A 115 -6.81 10.34 -4.31
CA THR A 115 -7.45 11.31 -5.20
C THR A 115 -7.86 12.57 -4.42
N SER A 116 -8.21 13.63 -5.14
CA SER A 116 -8.64 14.90 -4.52
C SER A 116 -9.89 14.72 -3.67
N GLY A 117 -9.98 15.49 -2.57
CA GLY A 117 -11.14 15.44 -1.67
C GLY A 117 -11.11 14.30 -0.64
N VAL A 118 -9.96 13.63 -0.46
CA VAL A 118 -9.71 12.69 0.64
C VAL A 118 -9.01 13.42 1.79
N SER A 119 -9.49 13.24 3.02
CA SER A 119 -8.91 13.87 4.21
C SER A 119 -7.80 13.01 4.83
N ALA A 120 -6.96 13.63 5.66
CA ALA A 120 -5.90 12.92 6.38
C ALA A 120 -6.48 11.85 7.32
N GLU A 121 -7.61 12.12 7.97
CA GLU A 121 -8.30 11.19 8.86
C GLU A 121 -8.81 9.94 8.13
N GLU A 122 -9.25 10.09 6.88
CA GLU A 122 -9.69 8.97 6.06
C GLU A 122 -8.51 8.08 5.62
N ILE A 123 -7.38 8.70 5.26
CA ILE A 123 -6.13 7.97 4.98
C ILE A 123 -5.69 7.20 6.22
N GLU A 124 -5.72 7.85 7.39
CA GLU A 124 -5.36 7.25 8.67
C GLU A 124 -6.28 6.07 9.02
N SER A 125 -7.58 6.19 8.74
CA SER A 125 -8.55 5.11 8.96
C SER A 125 -8.26 3.87 8.11
N VAL A 126 -7.87 4.06 6.83
CA VAL A 126 -7.45 2.96 5.95
C VAL A 126 -6.17 2.30 6.48
N VAL A 127 -5.18 3.09 6.88
CA VAL A 127 -3.90 2.61 7.43
C VAL A 127 -4.14 1.80 8.70
N GLN A 128 -4.95 2.31 9.62
CA GLN A 128 -5.30 1.62 10.86
C GLN A 128 -6.06 0.32 10.62
N SER A 129 -6.97 0.30 9.65
CA SER A 129 -7.68 -0.92 9.25
C SER A 129 -6.72 -1.98 8.71
N LEU A 130 -5.74 -1.56 7.91
CA LEU A 130 -4.72 -2.45 7.36
C LEU A 130 -3.79 -2.99 8.44
N ILE A 131 -3.29 -2.16 9.36
CA ILE A 131 -2.51 -2.57 10.54
C ILE A 131 -3.28 -3.62 11.34
N SER A 132 -4.51 -3.31 11.70
CA SER A 132 -5.37 -4.20 12.49
C SER A 132 -5.60 -5.54 11.79
N ALA A 133 -5.77 -5.54 10.46
CA ALA A 133 -5.94 -6.76 9.68
C ALA A 133 -4.66 -7.61 9.66
N MET A 134 -3.49 -6.98 9.50
CA MET A 134 -2.19 -7.68 9.54
C MET A 134 -1.91 -8.28 10.92
N GLU A 135 -2.13 -7.54 11.99
CA GLU A 135 -1.91 -8.03 13.35
C GLU A 135 -2.81 -9.24 13.67
N LYS A 136 -4.08 -9.19 13.26
CA LYS A 136 -5.00 -10.33 13.38
C LYS A 136 -4.51 -11.54 12.61
N TRP A 137 -4.06 -11.35 11.37
CA TRP A 137 -3.53 -12.44 10.54
C TRP A 137 -2.33 -13.10 11.21
N ILE A 138 -1.36 -12.31 11.65
CA ILE A 138 -0.14 -12.78 12.32
C ILE A 138 -0.50 -13.55 13.61
N ALA A 139 -1.45 -13.06 14.40
CA ALA A 139 -1.87 -13.72 15.64
C ALA A 139 -2.60 -15.06 15.44
N THR A 140 -3.13 -15.32 14.24
CA THR A 140 -3.83 -16.57 13.91
C THR A 140 -2.92 -17.67 13.35
N ARG A 141 -1.62 -17.41 13.23
CA ARG A 141 -0.59 -18.36 12.76
C ARG A 141 0.38 -18.71 13.88
#